data_AF-A0AAJ2NMJ6-F1
#
_entry.id   AF-A0AAJ2NMJ6-F1
#
_cell.length_a   1.000
_cell.length_b   1.000
_cell.length_c   1.000
_cell.angle_alpha   90.00
_cell.angle_beta   90.00
_cell.angle_gamma   90.00
#
_symmetry.space_group_name_H-M   'P 1'
#
loop_
_entity.id
_entity.type
_entity.pdbx_description
1 polymer ?
#
loop_
_entity_poly.entity_id
_entity_poly.type
_entity_poly.pdbx_seq_one_letter_code
_entity_poly.pdbx_strand_id
1 'polypeptide(L)' 'MDKTKGTQQLEAALIKYLKQYRKESGSPVAVTSNWEQGQILIQVGGK' A
#
# COMPACT_ATOMS: atom_id res chain seq x y z
N MET A 1 -8.19 -16.82 16.03
CA MET A 1 -7.70 -16.71 14.64
C MET A 1 -7.07 -15.34 14.47
N ASP A 2 -5.74 -15.28 14.53
CA ASP A 2 -4.93 -14.07 14.37
C ASP A 2 -5.13 -13.43 12.99
N LYS A 3 -5.98 -12.42 12.90
CA LYS A 3 -6.23 -11.66 11.66
C LYS A 3 -5.00 -10.87 11.17
N THR A 4 -3.94 -10.79 11.98
CA THR A 4 -2.71 -10.03 11.75
C THR A 4 -1.88 -10.53 10.56
N LYS A 5 -1.93 -11.84 10.25
CA LYS A 5 -1.14 -12.42 9.14
C LYS A 5 -1.72 -12.07 7.77
N GLY A 6 -3.05 -12.03 7.65
CA GLY A 6 -3.72 -11.72 6.38
C GLY A 6 -3.54 -10.27 5.95
N THR A 7 -3.62 -9.34 6.91
CA THR A 7 -3.40 -7.91 6.66
C THR A 7 -1.95 -7.60 6.30
N GLN A 8 -0.97 -8.28 6.91
CA GLN A 8 0.44 -8.13 6.51
C GLN A 8 0.74 -8.65 5.10
N GLN A 9 0.14 -9.78 4.70
CA GLN A 9 0.29 -10.30 3.34
C GLN A 9 -0.34 -9.37 2.31
N LEU A 10 -1.51 -8.81 2.63
CA LEU A 10 -2.17 -7.82 1.79
C LEU A 10 -1.33 -6.55 1.63
N GLU A 11 -0.78 -6.04 2.74
CA GLU A 11 0.10 -4.86 2.73
C GLU A 11 1.34 -5.10 1.86
N ALA A 12 2.00 -6.24 2.04
CA ALA A 12 3.19 -6.59 1.28
C ALA A 12 2.89 -6.70 -0.23
N ALA A 13 1.76 -7.33 -0.60
CA ALA A 13 1.33 -7.45 -1.99
C ALA A 13 0.98 -6.08 -2.60
N LEU A 14 0.28 -5.22 -1.84
CA LEU A 14 -0.11 -3.89 -2.25
C LEU A 14 1.13 -2.99 -2.47
N ILE A 15 2.06 -2.97 -1.51
CA ILE A 15 3.32 -2.22 -1.65
C ILE A 15 4.11 -2.69 -2.87
N LYS A 16 4.16 -4.00 -3.12
CA LYS A 16 4.84 -4.57 -4.30
C LYS A 16 4.23 -4.04 -5.60
N TYR A 17 2.90 -4.08 -5.72
CA TYR A 17 2.20 -3.57 -6.89
C TYR A 17 2.44 -2.06 -7.09
N LEU A 18 2.34 -1.27 -6.03
CA LEU A 18 2.51 0.18 -6.11
C LEU A 18 3.94 0.61 -6.46
N LYS A 19 4.96 -0.14 -6.00
CA LYS A 19 6.35 0.04 -6.45
C LYS A 19 6.52 -0.23 -7.93
N GLN A 20 5.87 -1.29 -8.43
CA GLN A 20 5.89 -1.62 -9.85
C GLN A 20 5.17 -0.54 -10.67
N TYR A 21 3.98 -0.12 -10.26
CA TYR A 21 3.25 0.98 -10.88
C TYR A 21 4.09 2.27 -10.94
N ARG A 22 4.77 2.65 -9.84
CA ARG A 22 5.70 3.80 -9.83
C ARG A 22 6.80 3.65 -10.89
N LYS A 23 7.33 2.45 -11.07
CA LYS A 23 8.39 2.17 -12.04
C LYS A 23 7.88 2.26 -13.49
N GLU A 24 6.67 1.79 -13.76
CA GLU A 24 6.07 1.79 -15.10
C GLU A 24 5.50 3.16 -15.48
N SER A 25 4.77 3.81 -14.57
CA SER A 25 4.09 5.08 -14.81
C SER A 25 4.98 6.30 -14.60
N GLY A 26 6.12 6.16 -13.90
CA GLY A 26 6.96 7.29 -13.45
C GLY A 26 6.28 8.21 -12.43
N SER A 27 5.03 7.97 -12.08
CA SER A 27 4.26 8.77 -11.14
C SER A 27 4.68 8.49 -9.70
N PRO A 28 4.87 9.52 -8.85
CA PRO A 28 5.14 9.32 -7.45
C PRO A 28 3.93 8.67 -6.76
N VAL A 29 4.22 7.70 -5.89
CA VAL A 29 3.23 6.98 -5.09
C VAL A 29 3.66 7.01 -3.63
N ALA A 30 2.75 7.39 -2.74
CA ALA A 30 2.90 7.30 -1.29
C ALA A 30 1.83 6.38 -0.69
N VAL A 31 2.22 5.60 0.31
CA VAL A 31 1.35 4.64 0.99
C VAL A 31 1.45 4.89 2.49
N THR A 32 0.31 5.02 3.15
CA THR A 32 0.23 5.19 4.60
C THR A 32 -0.77 4.19 5.15
N SER A 33 -0.29 3.25 5.97
CA SER A 33 -1.14 2.24 6.61
C SER A 33 -1.54 2.71 8.00
N ASN A 34 -2.84 2.82 8.27
CA ASN A 34 -3.40 3.03 9.61
C ASN A 34 -4.14 1.76 10.05
N TRP A 35 -3.39 0.85 10.67
CA TRP A 35 -3.92 -0.44 11.11
C TRP A 35 -4.82 -0.34 12.33
N GLU A 36 -4.68 0.70 13.15
CA GLU A 36 -5.59 0.96 14.29
C GLU A 36 -7.02 1.25 13.81
N GLN A 37 -7.14 1.85 12.62
CA GLN A 37 -8.42 2.11 11.96
C GLN A 37 -8.76 1.09 10.85
N GLY A 38 -7.89 0.12 10.59
CA GLY A 38 -8.05 -0.86 9.51
C GLY A 38 -8.05 -0.24 8.10
N GLN A 39 -7.34 0.88 7.92
CA GLN A 39 -7.30 1.65 6.67
C GLN A 39 -5.91 1.68 6.05
N ILE A 40 -5.86 1.77 4.72
CA ILE A 40 -4.66 2.06 3.95
C ILE A 40 -4.96 3.23 3.02
N LEU A 41 -4.19 4.31 3.14
CA LEU A 41 -4.23 5.47 2.27
C LEU A 41 -3.17 5.30 1.19
N ILE A 42 -3.58 5.50 -0.06
CA ILE A 42 -2.70 5.44 -1.23
C ILE A 42 -2.83 6.78 -1.95
N GLN A 43 -1.73 7.52 -2.07
CA GLN A 43 -1.66 8.73 -2.88
C GLN A 43 -0.87 8.43 -4.15
N VAL A 44 -1.48 8.68 -5.31
CA VAL A 44 -0.87 8.48 -6.63
C VAL A 44 -0.92 9.81 -7.38
N GLY A 45 0.22 10.27 -7.89
CA GLY A 45 0.34 11.58 -8.51
C GLY A 45 0.53 12.65 -7.43
N GLY A 46 1.67 13.33 -7.47
CA GLY A 46 1.99 14.36 -6.50
C GLY A 46 1.08 15.56 -6.69
N LYS A 47 0.25 15.87 -5.70
CA LYS A 47 -0.30 17.20 -5.50
C LYS A 47 -0.49 17.47 -4.02
#